data_AF-A0A843BS73-F1
#
_entry.id   AF-A0A843BS73-F1
#
_cell.length_a   1.000
_cell.length_b   1.000
_cell.length_c   1.000
_cell.angle_alpha   90.00
_cell.angle_beta   90.00
_cell.angle_gamma   90.00
#
_symmetry.space_group_name_H-M   'P 1'
#
loop_
_entity.id
_entity.type
_entity.pdbx_description
1 polymer ?
#
loop_
_entity_poly.entity_id
_entity_poly.type
_entity_poly.pdbx_seq_one_letter_code
_entity_poly.pdbx_strand_id
1 'polypeptide(L)' 'MFTKDSDMKEEDLVLMETKELSEKCGNCNSTLILKVYWTRKEYKQKIECENCGLAIWKSNLKKLDY' A
#
# COMPACT_ATOMS: atom_id res chain seq x y z
N MET A 1 14.44 -11.38 -30.83
CA MET A 1 14.61 -10.65 -29.55
C MET A 1 13.39 -9.76 -29.37
N PHE A 2 12.51 -10.09 -28.43
CA PHE A 2 11.37 -9.24 -28.06
C PHE A 2 11.46 -9.00 -26.56
N THR A 3 11.85 -7.78 -26.20
CA THR A 3 11.76 -7.25 -24.84
C THR A 3 10.28 -7.08 -24.49
N LYS A 4 9.78 -7.95 -23.61
CA LYS A 4 8.51 -7.72 -22.90
C LYS A 4 8.86 -7.13 -21.55
N ASP A 5 8.98 -5.82 -21.54
CA ASP A 5 8.94 -5.03 -20.33
C ASP A 5 7.61 -5.26 -19.59
N SER A 6 7.75 -5.65 -18.33
CA SER A 6 6.92 -5.15 -17.22
C SER A 6 5.43 -5.50 -17.21
N ASP A 7 5.11 -6.79 -17.11
CA ASP A 7 3.85 -7.24 -16.52
C ASP A 7 4.14 -7.63 -15.06
N MET A 8 4.27 -6.64 -14.17
CA MET A 8 4.19 -6.90 -12.72
C MET A 8 2.74 -7.28 -12.42
N LYS A 9 2.45 -8.57 -12.58
CA LYS A 9 1.15 -9.16 -12.27
C LYS A 9 0.81 -8.88 -10.82
N GLU A 10 -0.39 -8.35 -10.56
CA GLU A 10 -0.93 -8.17 -9.21
C GLU A 10 -0.93 -9.48 -8.38
N GLU A 11 -0.75 -10.61 -9.05
CA GLU A 11 -0.61 -11.97 -8.52
C GLU A 11 0.64 -12.18 -7.63
N ASP A 12 1.64 -11.29 -7.64
CA ASP A 12 2.86 -11.41 -6.83
C ASP A 12 2.84 -10.62 -5.50
N LEU A 13 1.70 -10.02 -5.14
CA LEU A 13 1.52 -9.28 -3.88
C LEU A 13 1.05 -10.21 -2.76
N VAL A 14 1.95 -10.62 -1.87
CA VAL A 14 1.59 -11.43 -0.71
C VAL A 14 1.31 -10.52 0.48
N LEU A 15 0.07 -10.51 0.98
CA LEU A 15 -0.26 -9.79 2.21
C LEU A 15 0.52 -10.42 3.38
N MET A 16 1.45 -9.66 3.96
CA MET A 16 2.26 -10.10 5.10
C MET A 16 1.63 -9.68 6.42
N GLU A 17 1.18 -8.43 6.49
CA GLU A 17 0.78 -7.83 7.74
C GLU A 17 -0.37 -6.86 7.51
N THR A 18 -1.29 -6.81 8.48
CA THR A 18 -2.35 -5.81 8.55
C THR A 18 -2.26 -5.14 9.92
N LYS A 19 -2.19 -3.82 9.93
CA LYS A 19 -2.08 -2.98 11.13
C LYS A 19 -3.14 -1.91 11.09
N GLU A 20 -3.86 -1.73 12.20
CA GLU A 20 -4.71 -0.57 12.38
C GLU A 20 -3.82 0.65 12.69
N LEU A 21 -4.02 1.74 11.97
CA LEU A 21 -3.37 3.00 12.25
C LEU A 21 -4.16 3.76 13.31
N SER A 22 -3.44 4.38 14.24
CA SER A 22 -4.03 5.33 15.19
C SER A 22 -4.57 6.58 14.50
N GLU A 23 -4.13 6.84 13.27
CA GLU A 23 -4.62 7.93 12.42
C GLU A 23 -6.01 7.60 11.87
N LYS A 24 -6.88 8.61 11.87
CA LYS A 24 -8.23 8.50 11.32
C LYS A 24 -8.26 8.98 9.88
N CYS A 25 -9.18 8.42 9.09
CA CYS A 25 -9.42 8.89 7.74
C CYS A 25 -9.89 10.35 7.76
N GLY A 26 -9.19 11.25 7.06
CA GLY A 26 -9.58 12.66 6.98
C GLY A 26 -10.94 12.91 6.31
N ASN A 27 -11.51 11.92 5.60
CA ASN A 27 -12.79 12.04 4.91
C ASN A 27 -13.99 11.54 5.75
N CYS A 28 -13.86 10.38 6.40
CA CYS A 28 -14.97 9.76 7.15
C CYS A 28 -14.70 9.58 8.65
N ASN A 29 -13.53 10.00 9.12
CA ASN A 29 -13.08 9.91 10.51
C ASN A 29 -13.05 8.49 11.11
N SER A 30 -13.06 7.46 10.25
CA SER A 30 -12.94 6.05 10.64
C SER A 30 -11.49 5.60 10.76
N THR A 31 -11.29 4.45 11.40
CA THR A 31 -9.98 3.80 11.54
C THR A 31 -9.38 3.50 10.16
N LEU A 32 -8.10 3.83 9.98
CA LEU A 32 -7.34 3.44 8.80
C LEU A 32 -6.61 2.13 9.05
N ILE A 33 -6.49 1.32 8.01
CA ILE A 33 -5.81 0.04 8.03
C ILE A 33 -4.62 0.10 7.08
N LEU A 34 -3.44 -0.13 7.63
CA LEU A 34 -2.20 -0.33 6.89
C LEU A 34 -2.02 -1.82 6.57
N LYS A 35 -2.10 -2.17 5.29
CA LYS A 35 -1.76 -3.49 4.76
C LYS A 35 -0.35 -3.46 4.17
N VAL A 36 0.53 -4.32 4.67
CA VAL A 36 1.89 -4.50 4.17
C VAL A 36 1.89 -5.73 3.26
N TYR A 37 2.20 -5.50 2.00
CA TYR A 37 2.38 -6.52 0.97
C TYR A 37 3.86 -6.74 0.73
N TRP A 38 4.27 -7.99 0.64
CA TRP A 38 5.59 -8.37 0.15
C TRP A 38 5.48 -8.75 -1.31
N THR A 39 6.36 -8.17 -2.11
CA THR A 39 6.60 -8.60 -3.49
C THR A 39 7.97 -9.24 -3.57
N ARG A 40 8.26 -9.95 -4.66
CA ARG A 40 9.55 -10.64 -4.87
C ARG A 40 10.81 -9.75 -4.72
N LYS A 41 10.67 -8.42 -4.69
CA LYS A 41 11.78 -7.46 -4.60
C LYS A 41 11.65 -6.41 -3.50
N GLU A 42 10.44 -6.12 -3.00
CA GLU A 42 10.20 -5.00 -2.09
C GLU A 42 8.94 -5.16 -1.24
N TYR A 43 8.93 -4.51 -0.06
CA TYR A 43 7.73 -4.31 0.74
C TYR A 43 6.94 -3.11 0.19
N LYS A 44 5.68 -3.34 -0.12
CA LYS A 44 4.72 -2.30 -0.47
C LYS A 44 3.75 -2.11 0.68
N GLN A 45 3.48 -0.87 1.02
CA GLN A 45 2.51 -0.53 2.06
C GLN A 45 1.29 0.09 1.41
N LYS A 46 0.10 -0.31 1.83
CA LYS A 46 -1.18 0.22 1.38
C LYS A 46 -1.96 0.66 2.60
N ILE A 47 -2.40 1.90 2.61
CA ILE A 47 -3.30 2.42 3.64
C ILE A 47 -4.69 2.39 3.04
N GLU A 48 -5.64 1.73 3.69
CA GLU A 48 -7.03 1.70 3.28
C GLU A 48 -7.98 2.07 4.42
N CYS A 49 -9.10 2.65 4.04
CA CYS A 49 -10.19 3.04 4.92
C CYS A 49 -11.35 2.08 4.67
N GLU A 50 -11.67 1.22 5.64
CA GLU A 50 -12.76 0.25 5.46
C GLU A 50 -14.14 0.91 5.31
N ASN A 51 -14.33 2.07 5.93
CA ASN A 51 -15.64 2.74 5.91
C ASN A 51 -15.90 3.52 4.62
N CYS A 52 -14.87 4.10 4.02
CA CYS A 52 -14.99 5.00 2.88
C CYS A 52 -14.38 4.44 1.58
N GLY A 53 -13.71 3.29 1.64
CA GLY A 53 -13.06 2.66 0.50
C GLY A 53 -11.83 3.40 -0.03
N LEU A 54 -11.40 4.50 0.62
CA LEU A 54 -10.18 5.20 0.24
C LEU A 54 -8.98 4.29 0.46
N ALA A 55 -8.20 4.05 -0.58
CA ALA A 55 -6.98 3.27 -0.50
C ALA A 55 -5.83 3.96 -1.23
N ILE A 56 -4.69 4.07 -0.57
CA ILE A 56 -3.50 4.75 -1.07
C ILE A 56 -2.31 3.81 -0.89
N TRP A 57 -1.54 3.61 -1.96
CA TRP A 57 -0.27 2.90 -1.89
C TRP A 57 0.83 3.86 -1.44
N LYS A 58 1.43 3.55 -0.29
CA LYS A 58 2.61 4.24 0.21
C LYS A 58 3.83 3.69 -0.55
N SER A 59 3.99 4.19 -1.77
CA SER A 59 5.19 4.00 -2.59
C SER A 59 6.26 4.90 -2.01
N ASN A 60 7.38 4.34 -1.55
CA ASN A 60 8.58 5.01 -1.04
C ASN A 60 8.53 6.55 -1.19
N LEU A 61 8.04 7.24 -0.17
CA LEU A 61 8.23 8.68 -0.05
C LEU A 61 9.75 8.85 0.04
N LYS A 62 10.40 9.22 -1.07
CA LYS A 62 11.71 9.86 -1.01
C LYS A 62 11.60 10.88 0.11
N LYS A 63 12.42 10.72 1.15
CA LYS A 63 12.53 11.63 2.29
C LYS A 63 12.17 13.05 1.84
N LEU A 64 11.07 13.59 2.35
CA LEU A 64 10.96 15.04 2.43
C LEU A 64 11.97 15.42 3.52
N ASP A 65 13.21 15.63 3.11
CA ASP A 65 14.20 16.36 3.90
C ASP A 65 13.60 17.77 4.13
N TYR A 66 13.34 18.09 5.40
CA TYR A 66 12.86 19.39 5.87
C TYR A 66 14.03 20.16 6.46
#